data_AF-A0A1F6GAF9-F1
#
_entry.id   AF-A0A1F6GAF9-F1
#
_cell.length_a   1.000
_cell.length_b   1.000
_cell.length_c   1.000
_cell.angle_alpha   90.00
_cell.angle_beta   90.00
_cell.angle_gamma   90.00
#
_symmetry.space_group_name_H-M   'P 1'
#
loop_
_entity.id
_entity.type
_entity.pdbx_description
1 polymer ?
#
loop_
_entity_poly.entity_id
_entity_poly.type
_entity_poly.pdbx_seq_one_letter_code
_entity_poly.pdbx_strand_id
1 'polypeptide(L)' 'MSDTQLDPKKELAKLKRLATEIAGQIHDIVEEGLWTDYEQMPELSAQLVAACHKAMTFKQEQGL' A
#
# COMPACT_ATOMS: atom_id res chain seq x y z
N MET A 1 -27.69 -7.07 -16.00
CA MET A 1 -26.26 -7.07 -15.64
C MET A 1 -26.21 -6.54 -14.21
N SER A 2 -26.17 -7.43 -13.21
CA SER A 2 -26.29 -7.01 -11.81
C SER A 2 -24.92 -6.59 -11.31
N ASP A 3 -24.71 -5.28 -11.25
CA ASP A 3 -23.53 -4.62 -10.73
C ASP A 3 -23.13 -5.21 -9.38
N THR A 4 -21.99 -5.92 -9.36
CA THR A 4 -21.36 -6.38 -8.13
C THR A 4 -20.78 -5.16 -7.45
N GLN A 5 -21.59 -4.48 -6.63
CA GLN A 5 -21.15 -3.35 -5.83
C GLN A 5 -20.10 -3.87 -4.84
N LEU A 6 -18.83 -3.65 -5.15
CA LEU A 6 -17.71 -4.03 -4.29
C LEU A 6 -17.90 -3.35 -2.93
N ASP A 7 -18.00 -4.17 -1.88
CA ASP A 7 -18.08 -3.69 -0.49
C ASP A 7 -16.90 -2.74 -0.22
N PRO A 8 -17.17 -1.45 0.07
CA PRO A 8 -16.13 -0.44 0.32
C PRO A 8 -15.14 -0.87 1.41
N LYS A 9 -15.56 -1.67 2.39
CA LYS A 9 -14.63 -2.19 3.42
C LYS A 9 -13.65 -3.21 2.85
N LYS A 10 -14.08 -4.05 1.90
CA LYS A 10 -13.19 -5.01 1.22
C LYS A 10 -12.16 -4.29 0.36
N GLU A 11 -12.57 -3.24 -0.34
CA GLU A 11 -11.65 -2.47 -1.16
C GLU A 11 -10.64 -1.69 -0.29
N LEU A 12 -11.09 -1.08 0.81
CA LEU A 12 -10.20 -0.45 1.78
C LEU A 12 -9.19 -1.45 2.37
N ALA A 13 -9.61 -2.68 2.67
CA ALA A 13 -8.71 -3.73 3.16
C ALA A 13 -7.64 -4.10 2.13
N LYS A 14 -7.98 -4.20 0.85
CA LYS A 14 -6.99 -4.42 -0.22
C LYS A 14 -5.99 -3.27 -0.34
N LEU A 15 -6.47 -2.02 -0.30
CA LEU A 15 -5.60 -0.84 -0.37
C LEU A 15 -4.61 -0.79 0.81
N LYS A 16 -5.07 -1.13 2.02
CA LYS A 16 -4.19 -1.24 3.20
C LYS A 16 -3.20 -2.39 3.06
N ARG A 17 -3.63 -3.54 2.53
CA ARG A 17 -2.75 -4.68 2.28
C ARG A 17 -1.60 -4.33 1.33
N LEU A 18 -1.89 -3.58 0.26
CA LEU A 18 -0.86 -3.11 -0.65
C LEU A 18 0.21 -2.27 0.08
N ALA A 19 -0.21 -1.34 0.94
CA ALA A 19 0.72 -0.55 1.74
C ALA A 19 1.57 -1.42 2.69
N THR A 20 0.96 -2.43 3.32
CA THR A 20 1.68 -3.39 4.18
C THR A 20 2.69 -4.23 3.40
N GLU A 21 2.35 -4.68 2.19
CA GLU A 21 3.26 -5.47 1.35
C GLU A 21 4.50 -4.66 0.96
N ILE A 22 4.33 -3.39 0.57
CA ILE A 22 5.45 -2.48 0.26
C ILE A 22 6.30 -2.21 1.52
N ALA A 23 5.66 -2.04 2.68
CA ALA A 23 6.38 -1.88 3.94
C ALA A 23 7.23 -3.12 4.31
N GLY A 24 6.74 -4.32 3.99
CA GLY A 24 7.50 -5.57 4.13
C GLY A 24 8.75 -5.59 3.24
N GLN A 25 8.64 -5.18 1.98
CA GLN A 25 9.80 -5.08 1.08
C GLN A 25 10.86 -4.11 1.61
N ILE A 26 10.43 -2.96 2.13
CA ILE A 26 11.34 -1.98 2.75
C ILE A 26 12.02 -2.58 4.00
N HIS A 27 11.26 -3.30 4.84
CA HIS A 27 11.80 -4.01 6.00
C HIS A 27 12.91 -4.99 5.58
N ASP A 28 12.66 -5.82 4.58
CA ASP A 28 13.63 -6.82 4.12
C ASP A 28 14.91 -6.17 3.58
N ILE A 29 14.79 -5.04 2.86
CA ILE A 29 15.96 -4.26 2.42
C ILE A 29 16.73 -3.70 3.61
N VAL A 30 16.05 -3.17 4.63
CA VAL A 30 16.72 -2.58 5.79
C VAL A 30 17.38 -3.64 6.68
N GLU A 31 16.76 -4.81 6.84
CA GLU A 31 17.28 -5.88 7.70
C GLU A 31 18.38 -6.71 7.02
N GLU A 32 18.23 -7.05 5.73
CA GLU A 32 19.09 -8.03 5.05
C GLU A 32 19.72 -7.50 3.75
N GLY A 33 19.05 -6.58 3.05
CA GLY A 33 19.43 -6.11 1.71
C GLY A 33 20.16 -4.77 1.64
N LEU A 34 20.60 -4.17 2.76
CA LEU A 34 20.95 -2.75 2.80
C LEU A 34 22.10 -2.38 1.84
N TRP A 35 23.08 -3.26 1.68
CA TRP A 35 24.25 -2.98 0.83
C TRP A 35 24.08 -3.43 -0.62
N THR A 36 22.99 -4.12 -0.93
CA THR A 36 22.71 -4.67 -2.26
C THR A 36 21.53 -4.00 -2.94
N ASP A 37 20.51 -3.60 -2.18
CA ASP A 37 19.19 -3.22 -2.68
C ASP A 37 18.75 -1.81 -2.27
N TYR A 38 19.60 -1.03 -1.60
CA TYR A 38 19.26 0.31 -1.12
C TYR A 38 18.82 1.28 -2.23
N GLU A 39 19.27 1.06 -3.48
CA GLU A 39 18.87 1.90 -4.61
C GLU A 39 17.36 1.82 -4.91
N GLN A 40 16.69 0.76 -4.47
CA GLN A 40 15.24 0.58 -4.60
C GLN A 40 14.44 1.37 -3.56
N MET A 41 15.07 1.80 -2.45
CA MET A 41 14.41 2.46 -1.31
C MET A 41 13.66 3.75 -1.69
N PRO A 42 14.19 4.66 -2.53
CA PRO A 42 13.45 5.87 -2.90
C PRO A 42 12.15 5.56 -3.62
N GLU A 43 12.16 4.58 -4.52
CA GLU A 43 10.98 4.17 -5.28
C GLU A 43 9.95 3.49 -4.36
N LEU A 44 10.37 2.52 -3.57
CA LEU A 44 9.50 1.81 -2.63
C LEU A 44 8.88 2.77 -1.60
N SER A 45 9.65 3.75 -1.12
CA SER A 45 9.15 4.78 -0.20
C SER A 45 8.08 5.64 -0.85
N ALA A 46 8.28 6.06 -2.11
CA ALA A 46 7.27 6.82 -2.85
C ALA A 46 5.99 6.00 -3.08
N GLN A 47 6.14 4.72 -3.44
CA GLN A 47 5.01 3.79 -3.61
C GLN A 47 4.25 3.58 -2.29
N LEU A 48 4.95 3.43 -1.16
CA LEU A 48 4.34 3.28 0.16
C LEU A 48 3.49 4.51 0.53
N VAL A 49 4.06 5.71 0.36
CA VAL A 49 3.35 6.96 0.63
C VAL A 49 2.11 7.07 -0.26
N ALA A 50 2.23 6.77 -1.55
CA ALA A 50 1.11 6.78 -2.48
C ALA A 50 0.01 5.76 -2.11
N ALA A 51 0.38 4.55 -1.71
CA ALA A 51 -0.55 3.51 -1.28
C ALA A 51 -1.30 3.92 0.00
N CYS A 52 -0.59 4.48 0.98
CA CYS A 52 -1.18 5.04 2.19
C CYS A 52 -2.16 6.17 1.88
N HIS A 53 -1.77 7.13 1.04
CA HIS A 53 -2.64 8.22 0.61
C HIS A 53 -3.89 7.68 -0.08
N LYS A 54 -3.74 6.75 -1.02
CA LYS A 54 -4.87 6.13 -1.73
C LYS A 54 -5.84 5.45 -0.77
N ALA A 55 -5.34 4.70 0.21
CA ALA A 55 -6.18 4.06 1.23
C ALA A 55 -6.93 5.09 2.10
N MET A 56 -6.26 6.18 2.49
CA MET A 56 -6.88 7.23 3.31
C MET A 56 -7.90 8.06 2.54
N THR A 57 -7.58 8.47 1.31
CA THR A 57 -8.52 9.17 0.44
C THR A 57 -9.76 8.32 0.17
N PHE A 58 -9.57 7.03 -0.17
CA PHE A 58 -10.69 6.12 -0.37
C PHE A 58 -11.54 5.95 0.90
N LYS A 59 -10.91 5.84 2.07
CA LYS A 59 -11.63 5.80 3.35
C LYS A 59 -12.50 7.06 3.55
N GLN A 60 -11.95 8.24 3.26
CA GLN A 60 -12.67 9.51 3.37
C GLN A 60 -13.83 9.61 2.38
N GLU A 61 -13.62 9.25 1.12
CA GLU A 61 -14.65 9.28 0.06
C GLU A 61 -15.82 8.35 0.34
N GLN A 62 -15.56 7.21 0.99
CA GLN A 62 -16.58 6.22 1.34
C GLN A 62 -17.21 6.47 2.72
N GLY A 63 -16.78 7.49 3.46
CA GLY A 63 -17.27 7.81 4.80
C GLY A 63 -17.03 6.70 5.84
N LEU A 64 -15.92 5.96 5.69
CA LEU A 64 -15.52 4.82 6.53
C LEU A 64 -14.59 5.19 7.70
#